data_AF-A0A3N5W8F5-F1
#
_entry.id   AF-A0A3N5W8F5-F1
#
_cell.length_a   1.000
_cell.length_b   1.000
_cell.length_c   1.000
_cell.angle_alpha   90.00
_cell.angle_beta   90.00
_cell.angle_gamma   90.00
#
_symmetry.space_group_name_H-M   'P 1'
#
loop_
_entity.id
_entity.type
_entity.pdbx_description
1 polymer ?
#
loop_
_entity_poly.entity_id
_entity_poly.type
_entity_poly.pdbx_seq_one_letter_code
_entity_poly.pdbx_strand_id
1 'polypeptide(L)'
;MKQLTVISGKGGTGKTTLLASLAHLAGKSVLVDADVDAADLHLLLKPHIRRREPFVASKVAEIDLERCNRCGKCEEHCRFGAIQDFHVDPISCEGCGVCFQVCPQEAIRLKDVQSGEWFVSETRYGPMVHAKLGVAQDNSGKLVTIVRREGQRIAKEGN
;
A
#
# COMPACT_ATOMS: atom_id res chain seq x y z
N MET A 1 -16.15 12.73 17.86
CA MET A 1 -16.23 11.70 16.80
C MET A 1 -16.43 10.33 17.43
N LYS A 2 -17.44 9.56 17.02
CA LYS A 2 -17.61 8.15 17.41
C LYS A 2 -17.01 7.27 16.32
N GLN A 3 -16.26 6.22 16.68
CA GLN A 3 -15.64 5.30 15.74
C GLN A 3 -16.09 3.87 16.07
N LEU A 4 -16.58 3.15 15.07
CA LEU A 4 -16.89 1.72 15.16
C LEU A 4 -15.91 0.96 14.28
N THR A 5 -15.20 -0.01 14.85
CA THR A 5 -14.29 -0.89 14.10
C THR A 5 -14.88 -2.29 14.08
N VAL A 6 -15.04 -2.86 12.88
CA VAL A 6 -15.55 -4.22 12.68
C VAL A 6 -14.38 -5.13 12.35
N ILE A 7 -14.14 -6.14 13.19
CA ILE A 7 -13.07 -7.14 13.04
C ILE A 7 -13.67 -8.55 13.04
N SER A 8 -12.97 -9.52 12.45
CA SER A 8 -13.38 -10.93 12.43
C SER A 8 -12.19 -11.86 12.26
N GLY A 9 -12.45 -13.17 12.40
CA GLY A 9 -11.53 -14.21 11.94
C GLY A 9 -11.50 -14.36 10.42
N LYS A 10 -10.67 -15.30 9.95
CA LYS A 10 -10.56 -15.72 8.54
C LYS A 10 -11.79 -16.55 8.11
N GLY A 11 -12.03 -16.68 6.81
CA GLY A 11 -13.03 -17.62 6.27
C GLY A 11 -14.42 -17.05 5.94
N GLY A 12 -14.51 -15.83 5.38
CA GLY A 12 -15.78 -15.34 4.81
C GLY A 12 -16.88 -15.03 5.84
N THR A 13 -16.53 -14.43 6.97
CA THR A 13 -17.44 -14.18 8.10
C THR A 13 -18.45 -13.03 7.89
N GLY A 14 -18.60 -12.52 6.66
CA GLY A 14 -19.59 -11.49 6.33
C GLY A 14 -19.31 -10.06 6.82
N LYS A 15 -18.05 -9.71 7.16
CA LYS A 15 -17.68 -8.34 7.63
C LYS A 15 -18.20 -7.24 6.69
N THR A 16 -17.95 -7.39 5.40
CA THR A 16 -18.30 -6.40 4.38
C THR A 16 -19.82 -6.20 4.29
N THR A 17 -20.58 -7.31 4.32
CA THR A 17 -22.05 -7.28 4.31
C THR A 17 -22.60 -6.61 5.57
N LEU A 18 -22.04 -6.93 6.74
CA LEU A 18 -22.43 -6.30 8.01
C LEU A 18 -22.15 -4.79 7.97
N LEU A 19 -20.97 -4.38 7.48
CA LEU A 19 -20.58 -2.98 7.40
C LEU A 19 -21.49 -2.19 6.45
N ALA A 20 -21.86 -2.76 5.29
CA ALA A 20 -22.78 -2.14 4.34
C ALA A 20 -24.19 -1.95 4.94
N SER A 21 -24.69 -2.94 5.69
CA SER A 21 -25.96 -2.84 6.41
C SER A 21 -25.91 -1.79 7.52
N LEU A 22 -24.80 -1.72 8.28
CA LEU A 22 -24.61 -0.69 9.29
C LEU A 22 -24.52 0.71 8.69
N ALA A 23 -23.85 0.87 7.55
CA ALA A 23 -23.80 2.15 6.81
C ALA A 23 -25.20 2.63 6.42
N HIS A 24 -26.07 1.70 5.98
CA HIS A 24 -27.45 2.00 5.67
C HIS A 24 -28.24 2.49 6.89
N LEU A 25 -28.11 1.81 8.03
CA LEU A 25 -28.82 2.16 9.27
C LEU A 25 -28.30 3.45 9.91
N ALA A 26 -26.99 3.72 9.79
CA ALA A 26 -26.37 4.95 10.31
C ALA A 26 -26.76 6.19 9.50
N GLY A 27 -27.19 6.03 8.25
CA GLY A 27 -27.57 7.12 7.35
C GLY A 27 -26.35 7.85 6.76
N LYS A 28 -25.76 8.76 7.53
CA LYS A 28 -24.54 9.52 7.13
C LYS A 28 -23.34 9.09 7.97
N SER A 29 -22.32 8.57 7.31
CA SER A 29 -21.10 8.10 7.96
C SER A 29 -19.88 8.21 7.04
N VAL A 30 -18.69 8.27 7.64
CA VAL A 30 -17.44 8.06 6.92
C VAL A 30 -17.11 6.58 6.97
N LEU A 31 -16.99 5.96 5.80
CA LEU A 31 -16.73 4.54 5.65
C LEU A 31 -15.25 4.31 5.38
N VAL A 32 -14.70 3.23 5.94
CA VAL A 32 -13.32 2.81 5.69
C VAL A 32 -13.31 1.32 5.42
N ASP A 33 -12.84 0.93 4.24
CA ASP A 33 -12.49 -0.45 3.94
C ASP A 33 -10.99 -0.65 4.21
N ALA A 34 -10.71 -1.34 5.32
CA ALA A 34 -9.36 -1.63 5.77
C ALA A 34 -8.91 -3.04 5.36
N ASP A 35 -9.71 -3.80 4.62
CA ASP A 35 -9.28 -5.08 4.04
C ASP A 35 -8.59 -4.80 2.70
N VAL A 36 -7.39 -4.23 2.74
CA VAL A 36 -6.70 -3.70 1.54
C VAL A 36 -6.20 -4.80 0.59
N ASP A 37 -6.11 -6.03 1.11
CA ASP A 37 -5.73 -7.23 0.36
C ASP A 37 -6.90 -7.76 -0.48
N ALA A 38 -8.14 -7.56 -0.01
CA ALA A 38 -9.37 -8.02 -0.66
C ALA A 38 -10.54 -7.05 -0.39
N ALA A 39 -10.38 -5.79 -0.79
CA ALA A 39 -11.37 -4.75 -0.50
C ALA A 39 -12.66 -4.99 -1.28
N ASP A 40 -13.74 -5.38 -0.61
CA ASP A 40 -15.01 -5.78 -1.24
C ASP A 40 -16.12 -4.75 -1.06
N LEU A 41 -15.98 -3.76 -0.16
CA LEU A 41 -17.07 -2.84 0.16
C LEU A 41 -17.53 -2.03 -1.06
N HIS A 42 -16.59 -1.75 -1.97
CA HIS A 42 -16.86 -1.02 -3.21
C HIS A 42 -17.82 -1.77 -4.15
N LEU A 43 -17.87 -3.11 -4.09
CA LEU A 43 -18.79 -3.94 -4.88
C LEU A 43 -20.25 -3.75 -4.44
N LEU A 44 -20.47 -3.60 -3.13
CA LEU A 44 -21.80 -3.42 -2.55
C LEU A 44 -22.29 -1.97 -2.65
N LEU A 45 -21.38 -1.02 -2.41
CA LEU A 45 -21.75 0.41 -2.32
C LEU A 45 -21.61 1.16 -3.64
N LYS A 46 -20.92 0.59 -4.63
CA LYS A 46 -20.67 1.16 -5.97
C LYS A 46 -20.29 2.65 -5.91
N PRO A 47 -19.26 3.01 -5.14
CA PRO A 47 -18.93 4.40 -4.92
C PRO A 47 -18.35 5.07 -6.17
N HIS A 48 -18.44 6.40 -6.23
CA HIS A 48 -17.79 7.19 -7.26
C HIS A 48 -16.43 7.72 -6.76
N ILE A 49 -15.34 7.36 -7.45
CA ILE A 49 -13.98 7.77 -7.06
C ILE A 49 -13.84 9.28 -7.22
N ARG A 50 -13.46 9.98 -6.14
CA ARG A 50 -13.16 11.41 -6.12
C ARG A 50 -11.67 11.70 -6.18
N ARG A 51 -10.87 10.88 -5.48
CA ARG A 51 -9.41 10.96 -5.44
C ARG A 51 -8.81 9.57 -5.52
N ARG A 52 -7.69 9.46 -6.25
CA ARG A 52 -6.87 8.26 -6.37
C ARG A 52 -5.43 8.65 -6.10
N GLU A 53 -4.75 7.86 -5.29
CA GLU A 53 -3.37 8.11 -4.88
C GLU A 53 -2.56 6.82 -5.03
N PRO A 54 -1.35 6.87 -5.61
CA PRO A 54 -0.46 5.72 -5.66
C PRO A 54 0.00 5.36 -4.24
N PHE A 55 0.13 4.06 -3.97
CA PHE A 55 0.75 3.56 -2.77
C PHE A 55 2.13 3.00 -3.12
N VAL A 56 3.17 3.64 -2.61
CA VAL A 56 4.57 3.20 -2.72
C VAL A 56 5.00 2.68 -1.37
N ALA A 57 5.36 1.40 -1.30
CA ALA A 57 5.71 0.75 -0.04
C ALA A 57 7.12 0.18 0.00
N SER A 58 7.70 -0.05 -1.18
CA SER A 58 9.04 -0.60 -1.38
C SER A 58 9.81 0.21 -2.43
N LYS A 59 11.11 -0.06 -2.47
CA LYS A 59 12.02 0.42 -3.51
C LYS A 59 12.75 -0.79 -4.09
N VAL A 60 13.29 -0.65 -5.30
CA VAL A 60 14.19 -1.64 -5.89
C VAL A 60 15.47 -0.95 -6.31
N ALA A 61 16.60 -1.63 -6.10
CA ALA A 61 17.90 -1.14 -6.54
C ALA A 61 18.07 -1.33 -8.04
N GLU A 62 18.69 -0.36 -8.70
CA GLU A 62 19.06 -0.41 -10.11
C GLU A 62 20.53 0.01 -10.24
N ILE A 63 21.32 -0.74 -11.01
CA ILE A 63 22.76 -0.50 -11.18
C ILE A 63 22.99 0.09 -12.58
N ASP A 64 23.58 1.28 -12.61
CA ASP A 64 24.06 1.96 -13.81
C ASP A 64 25.40 1.35 -14.24
N LEU A 65 25.37 0.49 -15.26
CA LEU A 65 26.54 -0.23 -15.73
C LEU A 65 27.58 0.66 -16.41
N GLU A 66 27.22 1.86 -16.88
CA GLU A 66 28.16 2.80 -17.47
C GLU A 66 29.05 3.45 -16.40
N ARG A 67 28.48 3.65 -15.20
CA ARG A 67 29.21 4.18 -14.03
C ARG A 67 29.84 3.09 -13.18
N CYS A 68 29.39 1.85 -13.31
CA CYS A 68 29.84 0.73 -12.50
C CYS A 68 31.27 0.30 -12.88
N ASN A 69 32.19 0.37 -11.92
CA ASN A 69 33.55 -0.16 -12.07
C ASN A 69 33.69 -1.65 -11.72
N ARG A 70 32.57 -2.35 -11.52
CA ARG A 70 32.50 -3.79 -11.21
C ARG A 70 33.28 -4.23 -9.95
N CYS A 71 33.34 -3.37 -8.92
CA CYS A 71 34.07 -3.68 -7.68
C CYS A 71 33.43 -4.74 -6.76
N GLY A 72 32.21 -5.20 -7.02
CA GLY A 72 31.56 -6.31 -6.29
C GLY A 72 30.97 -5.97 -4.92
N LYS A 73 31.26 -4.81 -4.33
CA LYS A 73 30.79 -4.43 -2.97
C LYS A 73 29.27 -4.52 -2.77
N CYS A 74 28.49 -4.20 -3.81
CA CYS A 74 27.03 -4.25 -3.73
C CYS A 74 26.51 -5.69 -3.56
N GLU A 75 27.14 -6.65 -4.21
CA GLU A 75 26.85 -8.08 -4.13
C GLU A 75 27.30 -8.65 -2.78
N GLU A 76 28.53 -8.35 -2.33
CA GLU A 76 29.08 -8.76 -1.03
C GLU A 76 28.18 -8.35 0.15
N HIS A 77 27.64 -7.14 0.11
CA HIS A 77 26.80 -6.60 1.18
C HIS A 77 25.31 -6.89 1.02
N CYS A 78 24.89 -7.56 -0.06
CA CYS A 78 23.49 -7.91 -0.27
C CYS A 78 23.08 -9.11 0.59
N ARG A 79 22.45 -8.84 1.75
CA ARG A 79 21.94 -9.89 2.66
C ARG A 79 20.82 -10.74 2.06
N PHE A 80 20.19 -10.28 0.98
CA PHE A 80 19.05 -10.93 0.34
C PHE A 80 19.46 -11.77 -0.89
N GLY A 81 20.75 -11.76 -1.26
CA GLY A 81 21.20 -12.44 -2.48
C GLY A 81 20.58 -11.88 -3.77
N ALA A 82 20.01 -10.68 -3.72
CA ALA A 82 19.27 -10.06 -4.83
C ALA A 82 20.17 -9.44 -5.91
N ILE A 83 21.49 -9.54 -5.81
CA ILE A 83 22.43 -8.97 -6.77
C ILE A 83 23.39 -10.08 -7.20
N GLN A 84 23.47 -10.34 -8.50
CA GLN A 84 24.38 -11.31 -9.09
C GLN A 84 24.88 -10.79 -10.43
N ASP A 85 26.19 -10.89 -10.69
CA ASP A 85 26.82 -10.39 -11.93
C ASP A 85 26.43 -8.94 -12.25
N PHE A 86 26.34 -8.10 -11.20
CA PHE A 86 25.92 -6.68 -11.28
C PHE A 86 24.49 -6.45 -11.81
N HIS A 87 23.64 -7.47 -11.78
CA HIS A 87 22.21 -7.38 -12.07
C HIS A 87 21.41 -7.57 -10.78
N VAL A 88 20.37 -6.76 -10.61
CA VAL A 88 19.47 -6.85 -9.47
C VAL A 88 18.26 -7.69 -9.84
N ASP A 89 17.98 -8.74 -9.08
CA ASP A 89 16.70 -9.43 -9.12
C ASP A 89 15.66 -8.59 -8.34
N PRO A 90 14.67 -7.98 -9.03
CA PRO A 90 13.68 -7.12 -8.38
C PRO A 90 12.75 -7.88 -7.43
N ILE A 91 12.60 -9.20 -7.58
CA ILE A 91 11.72 -10.01 -6.73
C ILE A 91 12.36 -10.26 -5.37
N SER A 92 13.67 -10.57 -5.36
CA SER A 92 14.43 -10.80 -4.13
C SER A 92 14.93 -9.50 -3.47
N CYS A 93 14.85 -8.36 -4.17
CA CYS A 93 15.34 -7.08 -3.67
C CYS A 93 14.35 -6.43 -2.68
N GLU A 94 14.73 -6.38 -1.40
CA GLU A 94 13.94 -5.67 -0.36
C GLU A 94 14.07 -4.14 -0.39
N GLY A 95 14.88 -3.57 -1.29
CA GLY A 95 15.07 -2.12 -1.37
C GLY A 95 15.75 -1.49 -0.15
N CYS A 96 16.48 -2.27 0.66
CA CYS A 96 17.06 -1.83 1.93
C CYS A 96 18.10 -0.70 1.81
N GLY A 97 18.63 -0.46 0.61
CA GLY A 97 19.55 0.63 0.32
C GLY A 97 21.01 0.42 0.74
N VAL A 98 21.38 -0.74 1.27
CA VAL A 98 22.78 -1.02 1.64
C VAL A 98 23.70 -0.94 0.43
N CYS A 99 23.34 -1.58 -0.68
CA CYS A 99 24.10 -1.54 -1.93
C CYS A 99 24.33 -0.09 -2.42
N PHE A 100 23.30 0.75 -2.31
CA PHE A 100 23.36 2.17 -2.64
C PHE A 100 24.40 2.92 -1.80
N GLN A 101 24.42 2.68 -0.48
CA GLN A 101 25.35 3.34 0.45
C GLN A 101 26.81 2.90 0.28
N VAL A 102 27.07 1.64 -0.07
CA VAL A 102 28.42 1.09 -0.16
C VAL A 102 29.06 1.26 -1.55
N CYS A 103 28.31 1.70 -2.56
CA CYS A 103 28.80 1.84 -3.92
C CYS A 103 29.76 3.05 -4.05
N PRO A 104 31.06 2.84 -4.30
CA PRO A 104 32.02 3.93 -4.37
C PRO A 104 31.91 4.78 -5.64
N GLN A 105 31.16 4.31 -6.64
CA GLN A 105 30.94 5.02 -7.90
C GLN A 105 29.59 5.75 -7.92
N GLU A 106 28.80 5.63 -6.86
CA GLU A 106 27.41 6.11 -6.79
C GLU A 106 26.59 5.63 -8.02
N ALA A 107 26.88 4.41 -8.48
CA ALA A 107 26.29 3.82 -9.68
C ALA A 107 24.93 3.17 -9.40
N ILE A 108 24.45 3.19 -8.15
CA ILE A 108 23.20 2.53 -7.76
C ILE A 108 22.13 3.59 -7.53
N ARG A 109 20.89 3.30 -7.91
CA ARG A 109 19.71 4.12 -7.61
C ARG A 109 18.65 3.26 -6.94
N LEU A 110 17.86 3.86 -6.06
CA LEU A 110 16.69 3.22 -5.46
C LEU A 110 15.44 3.79 -6.12
N LYS A 111 14.76 2.96 -6.90
CA LYS A 111 13.53 3.33 -7.60
C LYS A 111 12.32 2.93 -6.78
N ASP A 112 11.39 3.86 -6.62
CA ASP A 112 10.12 3.58 -5.95
C ASP A 112 9.31 2.55 -6.75
N VAL A 113 8.76 1.57 -6.05
CA VAL A 113 7.84 0.57 -6.61
C VAL A 113 6.44 0.86 -6.11
N GLN A 114 5.53 1.07 -7.04
CA GLN A 114 4.12 1.21 -6.73
C GLN A 114 3.57 -0.16 -6.31
N SER A 115 3.26 -0.29 -5.02
CA SER A 115 2.76 -1.50 -4.39
C SER A 115 1.22 -1.55 -4.33
N GLY A 116 0.54 -0.48 -4.73
CA GLY A 116 -0.92 -0.44 -4.78
C GLY A 116 -1.47 0.95 -5.05
N GLU A 117 -2.74 1.14 -4.72
CA GLU A 117 -3.45 2.42 -4.82
C GLU A 117 -4.45 2.55 -3.67
N TRP A 118 -4.78 3.77 -3.29
CA TRP A 118 -5.88 4.05 -2.40
C TRP A 118 -6.75 5.19 -2.91
N PHE A 119 -7.97 5.23 -2.41
CA PHE A 119 -9.05 6.02 -2.99
C PHE A 119 -9.85 6.72 -1.91
N VAL A 120 -10.26 7.95 -2.20
CA VAL A 120 -11.37 8.62 -1.53
C VAL A 120 -12.53 8.63 -2.52
N SER A 121 -13.63 8.03 -2.15
CA SER A 121 -14.81 7.85 -3.01
C SER A 121 -16.07 8.33 -2.31
N GLU A 122 -17.10 8.68 -3.07
CA GLU A 122 -18.39 9.08 -2.55
C GLU A 122 -19.39 7.92 -2.65
N THR A 123 -20.12 7.65 -1.57
CA THR A 123 -21.22 6.66 -1.56
C THR A 123 -22.54 7.37 -1.26
N ARG A 124 -23.66 6.66 -1.43
CA ARG A 124 -24.98 7.12 -0.96
C ARG A 124 -25.08 7.35 0.57
N TYR A 125 -24.10 6.90 1.35
CA TYR A 125 -24.05 7.05 2.81
C TYR A 125 -22.99 8.04 3.30
N GLY A 126 -22.24 8.65 2.38
CA GLY A 126 -21.12 9.54 2.67
C GLY A 126 -19.78 9.06 2.11
N PRO A 127 -18.67 9.73 2.47
CA PRO A 127 -17.37 9.43 1.91
C PRO A 127 -16.85 8.08 2.39
N MET A 128 -16.13 7.40 1.50
CA MET A 128 -15.54 6.09 1.70
C MET A 128 -14.06 6.13 1.34
N VAL A 129 -13.21 5.69 2.26
CA VAL A 129 -11.78 5.47 2.01
C VAL A 129 -11.54 3.97 1.85
N HIS A 130 -10.89 3.57 0.77
CA HIS A 130 -10.56 2.18 0.50
C HIS A 130 -9.27 2.09 -0.29
N ALA A 131 -8.71 0.89 -0.39
CA ALA A 131 -7.47 0.69 -1.12
C ALA A 131 -7.43 -0.69 -1.77
N LYS A 132 -6.49 -0.82 -2.71
CA LYS A 132 -6.20 -2.06 -3.41
C LYS A 132 -4.70 -2.23 -3.48
N LEU A 133 -4.20 -3.31 -2.89
CA LEU A 133 -2.81 -3.71 -3.04
C LEU A 133 -2.57 -4.30 -4.44
N GLY A 134 -1.37 -4.13 -4.98
CA GLY A 134 -0.93 -4.75 -6.21
C GLY A 134 -0.75 -6.27 -6.04
N VAL A 135 -0.73 -7.00 -7.15
CA VAL A 135 -0.52 -8.45 -7.13
C VAL A 135 0.86 -8.78 -6.57
N ALA A 136 0.92 -9.73 -5.64
CA ALA A 136 2.15 -10.18 -4.99
C ALA A 136 2.95 -9.04 -4.32
N GLN A 137 2.25 -8.01 -3.85
CA GLN A 137 2.85 -6.92 -3.09
C GLN A 137 2.68 -7.17 -1.59
N ASP A 138 3.65 -6.71 -0.81
CA ASP A 138 3.60 -6.71 0.65
C ASP A 138 3.28 -5.31 1.20
N ASN A 139 3.28 -5.17 2.54
CA ASN A 139 3.03 -3.92 3.28
C ASN A 139 1.55 -3.50 3.41
N SER A 140 0.62 -4.46 3.43
CA SER A 140 -0.80 -4.18 3.70
C SER A 140 -1.01 -3.37 4.98
N GLY A 141 -0.25 -3.62 6.04
CA GLY A 141 -0.33 -2.86 7.31
C GLY A 141 -0.06 -1.35 7.17
N LYS A 142 0.86 -0.93 6.29
CA LYS A 142 1.10 0.50 6.01
C LYS A 142 -0.10 1.10 5.27
N LEU A 143 -0.63 0.39 4.28
CA LEU A 143 -1.80 0.83 3.51
C LEU A 143 -3.06 0.92 4.37
N VAL A 144 -3.30 -0.05 5.25
CA VAL A 144 -4.35 -0.04 6.28
C VAL A 144 -4.23 1.21 7.16
N THR A 145 -3.01 1.57 7.57
CA THR A 145 -2.78 2.76 8.39
C THR A 145 -3.14 4.04 7.63
N ILE A 146 -2.79 4.13 6.34
CA ILE A 146 -3.13 5.27 5.48
C ILE A 146 -4.64 5.44 5.37
N VAL A 147 -5.38 4.39 4.98
CA VAL A 147 -6.84 4.49 4.79
C VAL A 147 -7.57 4.84 6.07
N ARG A 148 -7.12 4.31 7.22
CA ARG A 148 -7.69 4.63 8.54
C ARG A 148 -7.42 6.09 8.93
N ARG A 149 -6.20 6.59 8.74
CA ARG A 149 -5.84 7.98 9.03
C ARG A 149 -6.63 8.95 8.17
N GLU A 150 -6.78 8.65 6.88
CA GLU A 150 -7.56 9.51 5.98
C GLU A 150 -9.04 9.52 6.36
N GLY A 151 -9.64 8.36 6.67
CA GLY A 151 -11.02 8.30 7.14
C GLY A 151 -11.23 9.13 8.41
N GLN A 152 -10.29 9.08 9.36
CA GLN A 152 -10.32 9.91 10.56
C GLN A 152 -10.16 11.40 10.25
N ARG A 153 -9.33 11.78 9.27
CA ARG A 153 -9.17 13.17 8.82
C ARG A 153 -10.48 13.71 8.26
N ILE A 154 -11.09 13.01 7.31
CA ILE A 154 -12.37 13.37 6.70
C ILE A 154 -13.46 13.50 7.76
N ALA A 155 -13.53 12.57 8.71
CA ALA A 155 -14.51 12.61 9.78
C ALA A 155 -14.32 13.78 10.76
N LYS A 156 -13.10 14.31 10.90
CA LYS A 156 -12.83 15.50 11.72
C LYS A 156 -13.15 16.80 11.01
N GLU A 157 -12.90 16.88 9.70
CA GLU A 157 -13.16 18.08 8.88
C GLU A 157 -14.66 18.28 8.58
N GLY A 158 -15.44 17.20 8.60
CA GLY A 158 -16.90 17.25 8.40
C GLY A 158 -17.73 17.48 9.67
N ASN A 159 -17.10 17.67 10.83
CA ASN A 159 -17.75 18.12 12.08
C ASN A 159 -17.48 19.60 12.31
#